data_AF-A0A2E0RSU4-F1
#
_entry.id   AF-A0A2E0RSU4-F1
#
_cell.length_a   1.000
_cell.length_b   1.000
_cell.length_c   1.000
_cell.angle_alpha   90.00
_cell.angle_beta   90.00
_cell.angle_gamma   90.00
#
_symmetry.space_group_name_H-M   'P 1'
#
loop_
_entity.id
_entity.type
_entity.pdbx_description
1 polymer ?
#
loop_
_entity_poly.entity_id
_entity_poly.type
_entity_poly.pdbx_seq_one_letter_code
_entity_poly.pdbx_strand_id
1 'polypeptide(L)'
;MGGDHDRLHHRHLDSEGRRPGPRAGVRVGNLEVDGLEDLQGHRRGSRRVPHPSARPSGDALRVPRRHLQHQGLQAASHRWPRRVVATAVTIDGNREVLGLDVGDSEDEVFQTAFLHTLRDRGLDGVRLVISDAHSGLKASIARVFSGATWQRCKVHLARNILATVSHAHKDMVAATAHTIHV
;
A
#
# COMPACT_ATOMS: atom_id res chain seq x y z
N MET A 1 10.88 34.65 41.60
CA MET A 1 9.45 34.90 41.87
C MET A 1 8.82 35.23 40.53
N GLY A 2 7.90 34.47 39.94
CA GLY A 2 7.12 33.34 40.39
C GLY A 2 5.79 33.39 39.61
N GLY A 3 5.46 32.29 38.92
CA GLY A 3 4.13 31.96 38.37
C GLY A 3 3.58 32.85 37.25
N ASP A 4 2.57 32.45 36.51
CA ASP A 4 1.92 31.15 36.35
C ASP A 4 1.04 31.28 35.08
N HIS A 5 1.26 30.35 34.16
CA HIS A 5 0.35 29.63 33.28
C HIS A 5 -1.04 30.17 32.84
N ASP A 6 -1.47 29.60 31.71
CA ASP A 6 -2.84 29.48 31.19
C ASP A 6 -3.48 30.68 30.49
N ARG A 7 -3.10 30.87 29.21
CA ARG A 7 -4.06 31.32 28.19
C ARG A 7 -4.62 30.13 27.44
N LEU A 8 -5.59 29.48 28.08
CA LEU A 8 -6.49 28.53 27.43
C LEU A 8 -7.33 29.27 26.38
N HIS A 9 -7.27 28.78 25.15
CA HIS A 9 -8.17 29.16 24.07
C HIS A 9 -9.62 28.84 24.47
N HIS A 10 -10.40 29.86 24.85
CA HIS A 10 -11.84 29.72 25.00
C HIS A 10 -12.46 29.38 23.63
N ARG A 11 -12.79 28.11 23.44
CA ARG A 11 -13.63 27.66 22.31
C ARG A 11 -15.04 28.18 22.57
N HIS A 12 -15.53 29.04 21.69
CA HIS A 12 -16.90 29.54 21.74
C HIS A 12 -17.87 28.35 21.53
N LEU A 13 -18.56 27.98 22.60
CA LEU A 13 -19.65 27.01 22.63
C LEU A 13 -20.96 27.79 22.69
N ASP A 14 -22.03 27.25 22.10
CA ASP A 14 -23.37 27.82 22.23
C ASP A 14 -23.94 27.63 23.66
N SER A 15 -25.11 28.20 23.92
CA SER A 15 -25.80 28.14 25.22
C SER A 15 -26.18 26.73 25.68
N GLU A 16 -25.97 25.71 24.83
CA GLU A 16 -26.18 24.28 25.13
C GLU A 16 -24.86 23.48 25.18
N GLY A 17 -23.70 24.15 25.07
CA GLY A 17 -22.37 23.53 25.21
C GLY A 17 -21.90 22.73 23.98
N ARG A 18 -22.52 22.89 22.81
CA ARG A 18 -22.20 22.17 21.58
C ARG A 18 -21.27 23.00 20.69
N ARG A 19 -20.41 22.33 19.92
CA ARG A 19 -19.58 22.98 18.90
C ARG A 19 -20.42 23.29 17.66
N PRO A 20 -20.33 24.50 17.08
CA PRO A 20 -21.04 24.83 15.85
C PRO A 20 -20.56 23.93 14.71
N GLY A 21 -21.49 23.32 13.99
CA GLY A 21 -21.22 22.48 12.83
C GLY A 21 -20.66 23.29 11.64
N PRO A 22 -20.03 22.63 10.65
CA PRO A 22 -19.47 23.31 9.49
C PRO A 22 -20.56 24.05 8.71
N ARG A 23 -20.34 25.36 8.46
CA ARG A 23 -21.24 26.21 7.68
C ARG A 23 -21.29 25.73 6.22
N ALA A 24 -22.49 25.63 5.68
CA ALA A 24 -22.74 25.29 4.30
C ALA A 24 -22.28 26.38 3.32
N GLY A 25 -21.60 25.97 2.25
CA GLY A 25 -21.68 26.61 0.93
C GLY A 25 -20.60 27.60 0.52
N VAL A 26 -19.55 27.11 -0.15
CA VAL A 26 -18.97 27.79 -1.33
C VAL A 26 -19.17 26.84 -2.50
N ARG A 27 -19.96 27.28 -3.50
CA ARG A 27 -20.10 26.58 -4.77
C ARG A 27 -18.91 26.93 -5.66
N VAL A 28 -18.13 25.95 -6.06
CA VAL A 28 -17.26 26.04 -7.25
C VAL A 28 -17.85 25.10 -8.29
N GLY A 29 -17.98 25.62 -9.51
CA GLY A 29 -18.77 25.06 -10.60
C GLY A 29 -18.38 23.66 -11.07
N ASN A 30 -19.37 23.08 -11.71
CA ASN A 30 -19.54 21.70 -12.15
C ASN A 30 -18.42 21.25 -13.11
N LEU A 31 -17.76 20.15 -12.77
CA LEU A 31 -17.10 19.29 -13.74
C LEU A 31 -17.59 17.87 -13.48
N GLU A 32 -18.55 17.43 -14.28
CA GLU A 32 -19.08 16.08 -14.25
C GLU A 32 -17.97 15.09 -14.64
N VAL A 33 -17.67 14.18 -13.73
CA VAL A 33 -16.92 12.96 -14.01
C VAL A 33 -17.81 11.80 -13.60
N ASP A 34 -18.40 11.16 -14.60
CA ASP A 34 -19.25 9.99 -14.41
C ASP A 34 -18.44 8.81 -13.84
N GLY A 35 -18.92 8.25 -12.72
CA GLY A 35 -18.75 6.83 -12.40
C GLY A 35 -17.57 6.40 -11.53
N LEU A 36 -17.26 7.06 -10.40
CA LEU A 36 -16.28 6.57 -9.42
C LEU A 36 -16.76 6.64 -7.96
N GLU A 37 -18.03 6.34 -7.68
CA GLU A 37 -18.60 6.49 -6.33
C GLU A 37 -18.52 5.23 -5.44
N ASP A 38 -18.15 4.06 -5.99
CA ASP A 38 -18.25 2.79 -5.23
C ASP A 38 -16.95 2.31 -4.55
N LEU A 39 -15.84 3.07 -4.60
CA LEU A 39 -14.56 2.63 -4.00
C LEU A 39 -14.32 3.11 -2.55
N GLN A 40 -15.30 3.76 -1.94
CA GLN A 40 -15.20 4.26 -0.56
C GLN A 40 -16.24 3.62 0.35
N GLY A 41 -16.00 2.35 0.69
CA GLY A 41 -16.36 1.87 2.02
C GLY A 41 -16.80 0.43 2.13
N HIS A 42 -15.88 -0.53 2.19
CA HIS A 42 -16.14 -1.82 2.83
C HIS A 42 -14.98 -2.20 3.76
N ARG A 43 -15.20 -1.99 5.08
CA ARG A 43 -14.34 -2.55 6.14
C ARG A 43 -14.54 -4.07 6.20
N ARG A 44 -13.41 -4.78 6.15
CA ARG A 44 -13.14 -6.16 6.63
C ARG A 44 -14.36 -7.02 6.98
N GLY A 45 -14.86 -7.76 6.01
CA GLY A 45 -15.48 -9.07 6.22
C GLY A 45 -14.55 -10.16 5.68
N SER A 46 -13.89 -10.90 6.57
CA SER A 46 -13.11 -12.09 6.20
C SER A 46 -14.06 -13.19 5.71
N ARG A 47 -14.43 -13.18 4.43
CA ARG A 47 -15.00 -14.38 3.80
C ARG A 47 -13.85 -15.34 3.51
N ARG A 48 -13.91 -16.53 4.13
CA ARG A 48 -12.99 -17.63 3.82
C ARG A 48 -13.22 -18.03 2.36
N VAL A 49 -12.14 -18.05 1.58
CA VAL A 49 -12.13 -18.63 0.24
C VAL A 49 -12.18 -20.17 0.42
N PRO A 50 -13.11 -20.89 -0.23
CA PRO A 50 -13.11 -22.35 -0.21
C PRO A 50 -11.82 -22.90 -0.83
N HIS A 51 -11.17 -23.81 -0.13
CA HIS A 51 -9.97 -24.50 -0.62
C HIS A 51 -10.38 -25.65 -1.56
N PRO A 52 -9.81 -25.80 -2.77
CA PRO A 52 -10.03 -26.99 -3.57
C PRO A 52 -9.41 -28.21 -2.88
N SER A 53 -10.24 -29.21 -2.62
CA SER A 53 -9.87 -30.44 -1.92
C SER A 53 -8.86 -31.29 -2.69
N ALA A 54 -8.01 -31.96 -1.90
CA ALA A 54 -7.14 -33.11 -2.20
C ALA A 54 -5.73 -32.81 -2.77
N ARG A 55 -4.72 -32.99 -1.90
CA ARG A 55 -3.43 -33.59 -2.25
C ARG A 55 -3.28 -34.89 -1.45
N PRO A 56 -2.72 -35.97 -2.03
CA PRO A 56 -2.59 -37.24 -1.33
C PRO A 56 -1.53 -37.16 -0.22
N SER A 57 -1.80 -37.91 0.83
CA SER A 57 -0.95 -38.16 2.00
C SER A 57 0.44 -38.68 1.61
N GLY A 58 1.48 -37.96 2.03
CA GLY A 58 2.88 -38.34 1.91
C GLY A 58 3.69 -37.65 3.00
N ASP A 59 4.55 -38.41 3.66
CA ASP A 59 5.12 -38.16 4.98
C ASP A 59 5.74 -36.77 5.20
N ALA A 60 5.40 -36.18 6.34
CA ALA A 60 6.01 -34.94 6.81
C ALA A 60 7.51 -35.16 7.08
N LEU A 61 8.36 -34.64 6.20
CA LEU A 61 9.80 -34.55 6.43
C LEU A 61 10.07 -33.71 7.70
N ARG A 62 10.35 -34.39 8.82
CA ARG A 62 10.86 -33.75 10.04
C ARG A 62 12.29 -33.30 9.81
N VAL A 63 12.53 -31.99 9.78
CA VAL A 63 13.89 -31.43 9.82
C VAL A 63 14.30 -31.25 11.29
N PRO A 64 15.30 -31.98 11.82
CA PRO A 64 15.72 -31.86 13.21
C PRO A 64 16.49 -30.56 13.46
N ARG A 65 16.14 -29.88 14.55
CA ARG A 65 16.52 -28.52 14.90
C ARG A 65 17.89 -28.41 15.59
N ARG A 66 18.91 -29.15 15.16
CA ARG A 66 20.24 -29.14 15.81
C ARG A 66 21.39 -29.37 14.82
N HIS A 67 21.82 -28.30 14.15
CA HIS A 67 23.24 -28.02 13.89
C HIS A 67 23.36 -26.66 13.20
N LEU A 68 23.47 -25.60 14.00
CA LEU A 68 24.00 -24.32 13.52
C LEU A 68 25.10 -23.91 14.49
N GLN A 69 26.24 -24.59 14.41
CA GLN A 69 27.47 -24.17 15.05
C GLN A 69 28.55 -24.01 13.98
N HIS A 70 28.98 -22.75 13.83
CA HIS A 70 30.26 -22.30 13.31
C HIS A 70 30.68 -22.77 11.91
N GLN A 71 30.17 -22.08 10.88
CA GLN A 71 30.99 -21.73 9.72
C GLN A 71 31.00 -20.22 9.56
N GLY A 72 32.20 -19.66 9.46
CA GLY A 72 32.46 -18.22 9.46
C GLY A 72 31.70 -17.52 8.34
N LEU A 73 30.63 -16.82 8.72
CA LEU A 73 30.02 -15.80 7.89
C LEU A 73 30.97 -14.60 7.87
N GLN A 74 31.83 -14.57 6.86
CA GLN A 74 32.28 -13.28 6.33
C GLN A 74 31.01 -12.48 6.08
N ALA A 75 30.97 -11.22 6.54
CA ALA A 75 29.81 -10.36 6.52
C ALA A 75 29.33 -10.13 5.07
N ALA A 76 28.51 -11.05 4.56
CA ALA A 76 27.70 -10.83 3.38
C ALA A 76 26.78 -9.65 3.74
N SER A 77 26.83 -8.60 2.91
CA SER A 77 26.00 -7.41 3.04
C SER A 77 24.58 -7.83 3.44
N HIS A 78 24.05 -7.28 4.55
CA HIS A 78 22.69 -7.52 5.01
C HIS A 78 21.67 -6.96 4.00
N ARG A 79 21.53 -7.59 2.83
CA ARG A 79 20.50 -7.25 1.86
C ARG A 79 19.31 -8.14 2.15
N TRP A 80 18.28 -7.56 2.73
CA TRP A 80 17.02 -8.27 2.91
C TRP A 80 16.39 -8.52 1.53
N PRO A 81 15.87 -9.74 1.27
CA PRO A 81 15.20 -10.02 0.02
C PRO A 81 13.93 -9.17 -0.08
N ARG A 82 13.66 -8.63 -1.27
CA ARG A 82 12.39 -7.94 -1.52
C ARG A 82 11.28 -8.96 -1.61
N ARG A 83 10.13 -8.55 -1.11
CA ARG A 83 8.87 -9.27 -1.24
C ARG A 83 7.96 -8.43 -2.11
N VAL A 84 7.36 -9.03 -3.11
CA VAL A 84 6.33 -8.40 -3.94
C VAL A 84 5.01 -9.12 -3.69
N VAL A 85 3.94 -8.35 -3.60
CA VAL A 85 2.57 -8.86 -3.53
C VAL A 85 1.75 -8.08 -4.54
N ALA A 86 1.06 -8.79 -5.42
CA ALA A 86 0.08 -8.22 -6.33
C ALA A 86 -1.32 -8.43 -5.75
N THR A 87 -2.09 -7.35 -5.69
CA THR A 87 -3.50 -7.38 -5.31
C THR A 87 -4.28 -6.59 -6.33
N ALA A 88 -5.38 -7.14 -6.81
CA ALA A 88 -6.27 -6.48 -7.76
C ALA A 88 -7.63 -6.20 -7.14
N VAL A 89 -8.36 -5.30 -7.81
CA VAL A 89 -9.78 -5.05 -7.59
C VAL A 89 -10.47 -5.40 -8.90
N THR A 90 -11.41 -6.32 -8.88
CA THR A 90 -12.19 -6.72 -10.07
C THR A 90 -13.18 -5.62 -10.45
N ILE A 91 -13.80 -5.75 -11.62
CA ILE A 91 -14.85 -4.83 -12.06
C ILE A 91 -16.06 -4.81 -11.12
N ASP A 92 -16.30 -5.91 -10.41
CA ASP A 92 -17.33 -6.05 -9.39
C ASP A 92 -16.90 -5.49 -8.02
N GLY A 93 -15.73 -4.86 -7.93
CA GLY A 93 -15.19 -4.28 -6.70
C GLY A 93 -14.54 -5.29 -5.73
N ASN A 94 -14.38 -6.55 -6.13
CA ASN A 94 -13.80 -7.58 -5.26
C ASN A 94 -12.28 -7.48 -5.21
N ARG A 95 -11.70 -7.55 -4.00
CA ARG A 95 -10.25 -7.52 -3.81
C ARG A 95 -9.67 -8.93 -3.75
N GLU A 96 -8.67 -9.19 -4.59
CA GLU A 96 -8.03 -10.51 -4.69
C GLU A 96 -6.51 -10.40 -4.67
N VAL A 97 -5.85 -11.35 -4.01
CA VAL A 97 -4.39 -11.51 -4.08
C VAL A 97 -4.07 -12.33 -5.31
N LEU A 98 -3.38 -11.73 -6.27
CA LEU A 98 -3.03 -12.38 -7.53
C LEU A 98 -1.72 -13.17 -7.46
N GLY A 99 -0.82 -12.75 -6.59
CA GLY A 99 0.47 -13.41 -6.44
C GLY A 99 1.34 -12.79 -5.37
N LEU A 100 2.31 -13.57 -4.91
CA LEU A 100 3.38 -13.16 -4.02
C LEU A 100 4.67 -13.80 -4.52
N ASP A 101 5.76 -13.06 -4.48
CA ASP A 101 7.08 -13.59 -4.76
C ASP A 101 8.14 -12.91 -3.89
N VAL A 102 9.29 -13.57 -3.74
CA VAL A 102 10.42 -13.11 -2.92
C VAL A 102 11.69 -13.26 -3.74
N GLY A 103 12.41 -12.16 -3.94
CA GLY A 103 13.63 -12.15 -4.75
C GLY A 103 14.54 -10.99 -4.41
N ASP A 104 15.65 -10.91 -5.13
CA ASP A 104 16.67 -9.89 -4.90
C ASP A 104 16.19 -8.49 -5.29
N SER A 105 16.65 -7.50 -4.51
CA SER A 105 15.89 -6.28 -4.26
C SER A 105 16.00 -5.16 -5.31
N GLU A 106 16.82 -5.31 -6.34
CA GLU A 106 17.08 -4.23 -7.32
C GLU A 106 16.86 -4.64 -8.77
N ASP A 107 16.51 -5.89 -9.04
CA ASP A 107 16.49 -6.38 -10.42
C ASP A 107 15.15 -6.13 -11.13
N GLU A 108 15.19 -5.41 -12.25
CA GLU A 108 14.08 -5.29 -13.19
C GLU A 108 13.66 -6.67 -13.71
N VAL A 109 14.60 -7.61 -13.85
CA VAL A 109 14.32 -8.98 -14.30
C VAL A 109 13.37 -9.68 -13.33
N PHE A 110 13.60 -9.59 -12.02
CA PHE A 110 12.72 -10.18 -11.01
C PHE A 110 11.30 -9.61 -11.10
N GLN A 111 11.18 -8.30 -11.22
CA GLN A 111 9.87 -7.62 -11.25
C GLN A 111 9.13 -7.93 -12.55
N THR A 112 9.84 -7.94 -13.66
CA THR A 112 9.30 -8.30 -14.98
C THR A 112 8.83 -9.75 -14.99
N ALA A 113 9.65 -10.68 -14.49
CA ALA A 113 9.29 -12.09 -14.39
C ALA A 113 8.04 -12.30 -13.53
N PHE A 114 7.98 -11.68 -12.35
CA PHE A 114 6.80 -11.74 -11.48
C PHE A 114 5.53 -11.26 -12.20
N LEU A 115 5.58 -10.12 -12.88
CA LEU A 115 4.44 -9.58 -13.62
C LEU A 115 4.03 -10.48 -14.81
N HIS A 116 5.00 -11.07 -15.52
CA HIS A 116 4.71 -12.07 -16.55
C HIS A 116 3.97 -13.27 -15.98
N THR A 117 4.34 -13.79 -14.81
CA THR A 117 3.60 -14.90 -14.19
C THR A 117 2.12 -14.57 -13.96
N LEU A 118 1.77 -13.32 -13.70
CA LEU A 118 0.38 -12.90 -13.53
C LEU A 118 -0.34 -12.92 -14.88
N ARG A 119 0.28 -12.38 -15.92
CA ARG A 119 -0.26 -12.35 -17.28
C ARG A 119 -0.42 -13.76 -17.86
N ASP A 120 0.56 -14.63 -17.67
CA ASP A 120 0.55 -16.01 -18.17
C ASP A 120 -0.55 -16.85 -17.50
N ARG A 121 -0.98 -16.46 -16.29
CA ARG A 121 -2.13 -17.04 -15.58
C ARG A 121 -3.48 -16.45 -16.02
N GLY A 122 -3.49 -15.57 -17.03
CA GLY A 122 -4.69 -14.99 -17.60
C GLY A 122 -5.07 -13.61 -17.06
N LEU A 123 -4.18 -12.92 -16.33
CA LEU A 123 -4.45 -11.52 -15.98
C LEU A 123 -4.41 -10.64 -17.24
N ASP A 124 -5.56 -10.14 -17.65
CA ASP A 124 -5.74 -9.25 -18.78
C ASP A 124 -6.55 -7.99 -18.40
N GLY A 125 -6.77 -7.10 -19.38
CA GLY A 125 -7.65 -5.93 -19.20
C GLY A 125 -7.21 -4.92 -18.13
N VAL A 126 -5.95 -4.96 -17.67
CA VAL A 126 -5.45 -4.09 -16.60
C VAL A 126 -5.51 -2.62 -17.04
N ARG A 127 -6.36 -1.83 -16.38
CA ARG A 127 -6.54 -0.40 -16.69
C ARG A 127 -5.62 0.53 -15.88
N LEU A 128 -5.32 0.14 -14.65
CA LEU A 128 -4.55 0.93 -13.70
C LEU A 128 -3.62 0.04 -12.88
N VAL A 129 -2.36 0.41 -12.77
CA VAL A 129 -1.40 -0.19 -11.86
C VAL A 129 -0.93 0.84 -10.84
N ILE A 130 -1.08 0.52 -9.55
CA ILE A 130 -0.61 1.34 -8.43
C ILE A 130 0.59 0.66 -7.78
N SER A 131 1.76 1.28 -7.82
CA SER A 131 3.00 0.70 -7.27
C SER A 131 3.87 1.74 -6.55
N ASP A 132 4.93 1.29 -5.88
CA ASP A 132 6.03 2.20 -5.53
C ASP A 132 6.70 2.74 -6.82
N ALA A 133 7.36 3.90 -6.72
CA ALA A 133 8.02 4.58 -7.84
C ALA A 133 9.45 4.12 -8.08
N HIS A 134 9.74 2.85 -7.83
CA HIS A 134 11.02 2.24 -8.18
C HIS A 134 11.16 2.17 -9.70
N SER A 135 12.28 2.62 -10.27
CA SER A 135 12.49 2.74 -11.71
C SER A 135 12.29 1.41 -12.45
N GLY A 136 12.91 0.34 -11.94
CA GLY A 136 12.74 -1.01 -12.50
C GLY A 136 11.29 -1.47 -12.49
N LEU A 137 10.52 -1.13 -11.45
CA LEU A 137 9.13 -1.60 -11.32
C LEU A 137 8.24 -0.90 -12.32
N LYS A 138 8.44 0.41 -12.45
CA LYS A 138 7.74 1.22 -13.43
C LYS A 138 8.04 0.76 -14.86
N ALA A 139 9.30 0.43 -15.15
CA ALA A 139 9.72 -0.10 -16.44
C ALA A 139 9.07 -1.48 -16.72
N SER A 140 9.11 -2.40 -15.75
CA SER A 140 8.44 -3.71 -15.85
C SER A 140 6.94 -3.59 -16.09
N ILE A 141 6.26 -2.69 -15.37
CA ILE A 141 4.81 -2.45 -15.54
C ILE A 141 4.51 -1.97 -16.96
N ALA A 142 5.25 -0.96 -17.44
CA ALA A 142 5.06 -0.42 -18.79
C ALA A 142 5.30 -1.48 -19.88
N ARG A 143 6.24 -2.42 -19.65
CA ARG A 143 6.53 -3.52 -20.57
C ARG A 143 5.44 -4.61 -20.54
N VAL A 144 4.99 -5.05 -19.36
CA VAL A 144 4.09 -6.21 -19.23
C VAL A 144 2.63 -5.84 -19.44
N PHE A 145 2.20 -4.67 -18.94
CA PHE A 145 0.82 -4.19 -19.03
C PHE A 145 0.73 -2.96 -19.94
N SER A 146 1.16 -3.12 -21.19
CA SER A 146 1.07 -2.07 -22.20
C SER A 146 -0.38 -1.57 -22.34
N GLY A 147 -0.60 -0.27 -22.14
CA GLY A 147 -1.93 0.36 -22.18
C GLY A 147 -2.56 0.59 -20.81
N ALA A 148 -2.00 0.04 -19.73
CA ALA A 148 -2.40 0.41 -18.38
C ALA A 148 -1.85 1.79 -17.99
N THR A 149 -2.67 2.59 -17.32
CA THR A 149 -2.18 3.80 -16.64
C THR A 149 -1.38 3.38 -15.42
N TRP A 150 -0.30 4.12 -15.11
CA TRP A 150 0.47 3.93 -13.90
C TRP A 150 0.27 5.08 -12.92
N GLN A 151 0.08 4.74 -11.65
CA GLN A 151 -0.04 5.70 -10.55
C GLN A 151 0.93 5.34 -9.41
N ARG A 152 1.51 6.35 -8.77
CA ARG A 152 2.32 6.12 -7.58
C ARG A 152 1.44 5.84 -6.36
N CYS A 153 1.79 4.81 -5.60
CA CYS A 153 1.13 4.47 -4.35
C CYS A 153 1.30 5.60 -3.30
N LYS A 154 0.17 6.24 -2.91
CA LYS A 154 0.15 7.30 -1.88
C LYS A 154 0.71 6.85 -0.54
N VAL A 155 0.55 5.57 -0.17
CA VAL A 155 1.11 5.01 1.09
C VAL A 155 2.64 4.97 1.04
N HIS A 156 3.22 4.51 -0.06
CA HIS A 156 4.68 4.53 -0.23
C HIS A 156 5.20 5.95 -0.35
N LEU A 157 4.49 6.84 -1.06
CA LEU A 157 4.85 8.26 -1.12
C LEU A 157 4.92 8.87 0.28
N ALA A 158 3.86 8.73 1.09
CA ALA A 158 3.81 9.27 2.45
C ALA A 158 4.92 8.68 3.32
N ARG A 159 5.18 7.37 3.23
CA ARG A 159 6.30 6.73 3.96
C ARG A 159 7.66 7.32 3.55
N ASN A 160 7.89 7.50 2.25
CA ASN A 160 9.16 8.04 1.76
C ASN A 160 9.35 9.49 2.19
N ILE A 161 8.29 10.31 2.18
CA ILE A 161 8.32 11.69 2.70
C ILE A 161 8.60 11.69 4.20
N LEU A 162 7.86 10.93 4.99
CA LEU A 162 7.98 10.93 6.45
C LEU A 162 9.31 10.34 6.95
N ALA A 163 10.02 9.57 6.12
CA ALA A 163 11.35 9.07 6.42
C ALA A 163 12.43 10.17 6.43
N THR A 164 12.22 11.27 5.71
CA THR A 164 13.19 12.39 5.62
C THR A 164 12.88 13.53 6.58
N VAL A 165 11.73 13.48 7.25
CA VAL A 165 11.22 14.54 8.11
C VAL A 165 11.52 14.23 9.59
N SER A 166 11.98 15.25 10.32
CA SER A 166 12.20 15.14 11.76
C SER A 166 10.88 14.86 12.51
N HIS A 167 10.97 14.17 13.66
CA HIS A 167 9.78 13.72 14.39
C HIS A 167 8.80 14.87 14.71
N ALA A 168 9.32 16.05 15.03
CA ALA A 168 8.53 17.24 15.38
C ALA A 168 7.56 17.71 14.27
N HIS A 169 7.86 17.41 13.01
CA HIS A 169 7.07 17.90 11.87
C HIS A 169 6.25 16.80 11.18
N LYS A 170 6.31 15.55 11.65
CA LYS A 170 5.68 14.41 10.96
C LYS A 170 4.17 14.55 10.84
N ASP A 171 3.48 15.03 11.87
CA ASP A 171 2.02 15.14 11.86
C ASP A 171 1.54 16.17 10.82
N MET A 172 2.20 17.34 10.78
CA MET A 172 1.91 18.38 9.79
C MET A 172 2.19 17.87 8.37
N VAL A 173 3.34 17.25 8.14
CA VAL A 173 3.71 16.75 6.81
C VAL A 173 2.83 15.57 6.37
N ALA A 174 2.41 14.70 7.30
CA ALA A 174 1.49 13.61 7.00
C ALA A 174 0.15 14.14 6.50
N ALA A 175 -0.41 15.16 7.17
CA ALA A 175 -1.65 15.80 6.75
C ALA A 175 -1.54 16.36 5.32
N THR A 176 -0.43 17.04 4.99
CA THR A 176 -0.17 17.53 3.64
C THR A 176 0.04 16.40 2.63
N ALA A 177 0.75 15.33 2.98
CA ALA A 177 1.01 14.21 2.08
C ALA A 177 -0.29 13.51 1.63
N HIS A 178 -1.34 13.53 2.46
CA HIS A 178 -2.64 12.95 2.12
C HIS A 178 -3.40 13.73 1.04
N THR A 179 -3.12 15.03 0.86
CA THR A 179 -3.74 15.87 -0.17
C THR A 179 -3.05 15.78 -1.53
N ILE A 180 -1.90 15.12 -1.63
CA ILE A 180 -1.16 14.95 -2.88
C ILE A 180 -1.81 13.85 -3.73
N HIS A 181 -2.12 14.17 -4.99
CA HIS A 181 -2.59 13.21 -5.99
C HIS A 181 -1.53 13.09 -7.08
N VAL A 182 -0.86 11.93 -7.11
CA VAL A 182 0.22 11.54 -8.04
C VAL A 182 -0.12 10.17 -8.63
#